data_AF-A8RVJ3-F1
#
_entry.id   AF-A8RVJ3-F1
#
_cell.length_a   1.000
_cell.length_b   1.000
_cell.length_c   1.000
_cell.angle_alpha   90.00
_cell.angle_beta   90.00
_cell.angle_gamma   90.00
#
_symmetry.space_group_name_H-M   'P 1'
#
loop_
_entity.id
_entity.type
_entity.pdbx_description
1 polymer ?
#
loop_
_entity_poly.entity_id
_entity_poly.type
_entity_poly.pdbx_seq_one_letter_code
_entity_poly.pdbx_strand_id
1 'polypeptide(L)'
;MILEAMYNGEFYPCETVVPTSPEYRKAIQTCAALMEQLSQRLSKEDYALVEELRAQNAIAQCEESESHFKYGFSAGLIVQQEAHEQLQNKK
;
A
#
# COMPACT_ATOMS: atom_id res chain seq x y z
N MET A 1 6.02 0.43 -23.41
CA MET A 1 5.09 1.46 -22.90
C MET A 1 4.26 0.89 -21.74
N ILE A 2 3.62 1.71 -20.88
CA ILE A 2 2.86 1.17 -19.73
C ILE A 2 1.74 0.21 -20.15
N LEU A 3 1.07 0.47 -21.28
CA LEU A 3 0.02 -0.40 -21.81
C LEU A 3 0.54 -1.78 -22.26
N GLU A 4 1.74 -1.83 -22.84
CA GLU A 4 2.39 -3.10 -23.23
C GLU A 4 2.84 -3.88 -21.99
N ALA A 5 3.40 -3.19 -20.99
CA ALA A 5 3.78 -3.82 -19.71
C ALA A 5 2.54 -4.38 -18.97
N MET A 6 1.40 -3.70 -19.04
CA MET A 6 0.13 -4.22 -18.54
C MET A 6 -0.36 -5.43 -19.34
N TYR A 7 -0.31 -5.35 -20.69
CA TYR A 7 -0.74 -6.44 -21.57
C TYR A 7 0.09 -7.72 -21.38
N ASN A 8 1.41 -7.58 -21.22
CA ASN A 8 2.33 -8.69 -21.01
C ASN A 8 2.37 -9.20 -19.56
N GLY A 9 1.68 -8.56 -18.62
CA GLY A 9 1.71 -8.93 -17.20
C GLY A 9 3.00 -8.54 -16.47
N GLU A 10 3.79 -7.64 -17.02
CA GLU A 10 5.06 -7.17 -16.45
C GLU A 10 4.86 -6.01 -15.47
N PHE A 11 3.64 -5.46 -15.39
CA PHE A 11 3.30 -4.38 -14.47
C PHE A 11 2.62 -4.92 -13.22
N TYR A 12 3.42 -5.29 -12.21
CA TYR A 12 2.94 -5.79 -10.92
C TYR A 12 3.53 -4.99 -9.73
N PRO A 13 3.02 -3.77 -9.46
CA PRO A 13 3.59 -2.89 -8.45
C PRO A 13 3.58 -3.45 -7.03
N CYS A 14 2.60 -4.29 -6.68
CA CYS A 14 2.51 -4.86 -5.33
C CYS A 14 3.64 -5.87 -5.01
N GLU A 15 4.30 -6.49 -5.99
CA GLU A 15 5.51 -7.31 -5.76
C GLU A 15 6.80 -6.51 -5.95
N THR A 16 6.78 -5.49 -6.81
CA THR A 16 8.01 -4.81 -7.26
C THR A 16 8.28 -3.48 -6.57
N VAL A 17 7.26 -2.86 -5.97
CA VAL A 17 7.32 -1.54 -5.31
C VAL A 17 7.08 -1.68 -3.81
N VAL A 18 7.80 -2.62 -3.18
CA VAL A 18 7.80 -2.78 -1.73
C VAL A 18 8.67 -1.68 -1.10
N PRO A 19 8.23 -1.01 -0.01
CA PRO A 19 9.06 -0.03 0.67
C PRO A 19 10.40 -0.63 1.10
N THR A 20 11.50 0.02 0.74
CA THR A 20 12.86 -0.46 1.02
C THR A 20 13.53 0.26 2.18
N SER A 21 12.83 1.22 2.81
CA SER A 21 13.41 2.02 3.89
C SER A 21 13.82 1.14 5.08
N PRO A 22 14.95 1.44 5.74
CA PRO A 22 15.38 0.72 6.95
C PRO A 22 14.29 0.71 8.03
N GLU A 23 13.56 1.81 8.18
CA GLU A 23 12.50 1.98 9.18
C GLU A 23 11.34 1.03 8.92
N TYR A 24 10.90 0.91 7.66
CA TYR A 24 9.84 -0.03 7.29
C TYR A 24 10.27 -1.47 7.55
N ARG A 25 11.48 -1.86 7.11
CA ARG A 25 12.00 -3.22 7.33
C ARG A 25 12.08 -3.56 8.82
N LYS A 26 12.56 -2.62 9.63
CA LYS A 26 12.62 -2.77 11.09
C LYS A 26 11.22 -2.90 11.70
N ALA A 27 10.25 -2.13 11.23
CA ALA A 27 8.87 -2.22 11.70
C ALA A 27 8.26 -3.60 11.39
N ILE A 28 8.43 -4.11 10.15
CA ILE A 28 7.93 -5.44 9.76
C ILE A 28 8.57 -6.55 10.61
N GLN A 29 9.88 -6.49 10.83
CA GLN A 29 10.58 -7.45 11.71
C GLN A 29 10.06 -7.38 13.15
N THR A 30 9.83 -6.18 13.66
CA THR A 30 9.28 -5.97 15.01
C THR A 30 7.86 -6.53 15.13
N CYS A 31 7.01 -6.30 14.12
CA CYS A 31 5.67 -6.88 14.08
C CYS A 31 5.71 -8.41 14.11
N ALA A 32 6.62 -9.05 13.37
CA ALA A 32 6.78 -10.50 13.39
C ALA A 32 7.19 -11.01 14.79
N ALA A 33 8.19 -10.37 15.41
CA ALA A 33 8.64 -10.73 16.76
C ALA A 33 7.53 -10.54 17.82
N LEU A 34 6.72 -9.49 17.71
CA LEU A 34 5.59 -9.26 18.61
C LEU A 34 4.52 -10.34 18.46
N MET A 35 4.18 -10.76 17.23
CA MET A 35 3.22 -11.86 17.03
C MET A 35 3.71 -13.16 17.67
N GLU A 36 4.99 -13.51 17.48
CA GLU A 36 5.58 -14.70 18.10
C GLU A 36 5.49 -14.62 19.64
N GLN A 37 5.84 -13.48 20.23
CA GLN A 37 5.71 -13.28 21.67
C GLN A 37 4.25 -13.39 22.14
N LEU A 38 3.29 -12.84 21.38
CA LEU A 38 1.87 -12.93 21.71
C LEU A 38 1.36 -14.38 21.63
N SER A 39 1.81 -15.16 20.65
CA SER A 39 1.44 -16.58 20.51
C SER A 39 1.89 -17.45 21.69
N GLN A 40 2.97 -17.05 22.38
CA GLN A 40 3.48 -17.75 23.56
C GLN A 40 2.79 -17.32 24.85
N ARG A 41 2.23 -16.10 24.90
CA ARG A 41 1.67 -15.49 26.11
C ARG A 41 0.16 -15.61 26.22
N LEU A 42 -0.54 -15.69 25.10
CA LEU A 42 -1.99 -15.71 25.05
C LEU A 42 -2.54 -17.13 24.99
N SER A 43 -3.79 -17.29 25.42
CA SER A 43 -4.55 -18.50 25.14
C SER A 43 -4.76 -18.64 23.62
N LYS A 44 -5.12 -19.85 23.15
CA LYS A 44 -5.42 -20.05 21.72
C LYS A 44 -6.60 -19.19 21.25
N GLU A 45 -7.61 -19.02 22.10
CA GLU A 45 -8.81 -18.22 21.79
C GLU A 45 -8.46 -16.73 21.70
N ASP A 46 -7.69 -16.21 22.67
CA ASP A 46 -7.29 -14.80 22.65
C ASP A 46 -6.30 -14.49 21.52
N TYR A 47 -5.38 -15.42 21.22
CA TYR A 47 -4.47 -15.24 20.09
C TYR A 47 -5.21 -15.25 18.74
N ALA A 48 -6.24 -16.09 18.58
CA ALA A 48 -7.09 -16.06 17.40
C ALA A 48 -7.80 -14.71 17.20
N LEU A 49 -8.21 -14.04 18.29
CA LEU A 49 -8.76 -12.67 18.21
C LEU A 49 -7.71 -11.65 17.76
N VAL A 50 -6.45 -11.80 18.14
CA VAL A 50 -5.34 -10.95 17.67
C VAL A 50 -5.10 -11.17 16.17
N GLU A 51 -5.13 -12.42 15.71
CA GLU A 51 -4.99 -12.74 14.28
C GLU A 51 -6.14 -12.15 13.46
N GLU A 52 -7.38 -12.26 13.95
CA GLU A 52 -8.55 -11.67 13.31
C GLU A 52 -8.46 -10.14 13.28
N LEU A 53 -8.09 -9.49 14.38
CA LEU A 53 -7.87 -8.04 14.43
C LEU A 53 -6.83 -7.60 13.39
N ARG A 54 -5.74 -8.34 13.24
CA ARG A 54 -4.71 -8.06 12.24
C ARG A 54 -5.25 -8.22 10.82
N ALA A 55 -6.05 -9.26 10.55
CA ALA A 55 -6.66 -9.48 9.25
C ALA A 55 -7.61 -8.32 8.90
N GLN A 56 -8.48 -7.90 9.83
CA GLN A 56 -9.40 -6.77 9.62
C GLN A 56 -8.66 -5.45 9.41
N ASN A 57 -7.59 -5.19 10.16
CA ASN A 57 -6.74 -4.01 9.94
C ASN A 57 -6.09 -4.02 8.55
N ALA A 58 -5.65 -5.18 8.05
CA ALA A 58 -5.08 -5.30 6.71
C ALA A 58 -6.12 -5.02 5.62
N ILE A 59 -7.36 -5.51 5.79
CA ILE A 59 -8.47 -5.22 4.87
C ILE A 59 -8.79 -3.73 4.87
N ALA A 60 -8.97 -3.12 6.05
CA ALA A 60 -9.24 -1.68 6.16
C ALA A 60 -8.14 -0.83 5.51
N GLN A 61 -6.87 -1.16 5.78
CA GLN A 61 -5.73 -0.47 5.17
C GLN A 61 -5.70 -0.62 3.64
N CYS A 62 -6.13 -1.77 3.11
CA CYS A 62 -6.23 -1.98 1.67
C CYS A 62 -7.31 -1.09 1.04
N GLU A 63 -8.51 -1.06 1.61
CA GLU A 63 -9.63 -0.22 1.16
C GLU A 63 -9.28 1.28 1.22
N GLU A 64 -8.63 1.71 2.30
CA GLU A 64 -8.10 3.06 2.45
C GLU A 64 -7.06 3.37 1.36
N SER A 65 -6.10 2.47 1.16
CA SER A 65 -5.03 2.65 0.16
C SER A 65 -5.58 2.73 -1.27
N GLU A 66 -6.57 1.91 -1.62
CA GLU A 66 -7.24 1.97 -2.90
C GLU A 66 -7.97 3.31 -3.09
N SER A 67 -8.67 3.77 -2.05
CA SER A 67 -9.36 5.07 -2.06
C SER A 67 -8.38 6.23 -2.23
N HIS A 68 -7.28 6.23 -1.47
CA HIS A 68 -6.20 7.22 -1.59
C HIS A 68 -5.56 7.20 -2.97
N PHE A 69 -5.31 6.01 -3.52
CA PHE A 69 -4.72 5.86 -4.86
C PHE A 69 -5.65 6.46 -5.92
N LYS A 70 -6.93 6.08 -5.95
CA LYS A 70 -7.90 6.59 -6.94
C LYS A 70 -8.01 8.11 -6.88
N TYR A 71 -8.11 8.66 -5.68
CA TYR A 71 -8.21 10.10 -5.47
C TYR A 71 -6.91 10.82 -5.89
N GLY A 72 -5.77 10.37 -5.37
CA GLY A 72 -4.47 10.97 -5.65
C GLY A 72 -4.06 10.89 -7.13
N PHE A 73 -4.34 9.77 -7.78
CA PHE A 73 -4.12 9.60 -9.21
C PHE A 73 -4.97 10.60 -10.03
N SER A 74 -6.26 10.72 -9.71
CA SER A 74 -7.17 11.67 -10.38
C SER A 74 -6.72 13.12 -10.19
N ALA A 75 -6.34 13.50 -8.96
CA ALA A 75 -5.79 14.81 -8.68
C ALA A 75 -4.50 15.08 -9.47
N GLY A 76 -3.61 14.10 -9.58
CA GLY A 76 -2.38 14.19 -10.38
C GLY A 76 -2.65 14.45 -11.87
N LEU A 77 -3.67 13.80 -12.45
CA LEU A 77 -4.07 14.05 -13.84
C LEU A 77 -4.62 15.47 -14.04
N ILE A 78 -5.42 15.97 -13.11
CA ILE A 78 -5.95 17.35 -13.15
C ILE A 78 -4.80 18.36 -13.10
N VAL A 79 -3.85 18.18 -12.17
CA VAL A 79 -2.68 19.06 -12.04
C VAL A 79 -1.83 19.02 -13.32
N GLN A 80 -1.66 17.84 -13.93
CA GLN A 80 -0.93 17.70 -15.18
C GLN A 80 -1.62 18.44 -16.33
N GLN A 81 -2.95 18.33 -16.45
CA GLN A 81 -3.73 19.04 -17.46
C GLN A 81 -3.63 20.55 -17.27
N GLU A 82 -3.85 21.04 -16.04
CA GLU A 82 -3.77 22.47 -15.74
C GLU A 82 -2.37 23.04 -16.05
N ALA A 83 -1.31 22.33 -15.66
CA ALA A 83 0.05 22.73 -15.97
C ALA A 83 0.30 22.79 -17.49
N HIS A 84 -0.27 21.85 -18.25
CA HIS A 84 -0.16 21.84 -19.70
C HIS A 84 -0.86 23.04 -20.35
N GLU A 85 -2.10 23.33 -19.94
CA GLU A 85 -2.88 24.48 -20.43
C GLU A 85 -2.18 25.81 -20.12
N GLN A 86 -1.64 25.97 -18.92
CA GLN A 86 -0.88 27.17 -18.55
C GLN A 86 0.37 27.40 -19.42
N LEU A 87 1.05 26.32 -19.84
CA LEU A 87 2.21 26.41 -20.74
C LEU A 87 1.79 26.75 -22.18
N GLN A 88 0.64 26.26 -22.64
CA GLN A 88 0.12 26.57 -23.98
C GLN A 88 -0.39 28.01 -24.07
N ASN A 89 -1.09 28.51 -23.05
CA ASN A 89 -1.64 29.87 -23.00
C ASN A 89 -0.58 30.98 -22.85
N LYS A 90 0.69 30.60 -22.63
CA LYS A 90 1.84 31.52 -22.59
C LYS A 90 2.57 31.67 -23.93
N LYS A 91 2.13 30.96 -24.99
CA LYS A 91 2.60 31.12 -26.37
C LYS A 91 1.67 32.04 -27.15
#